data_AF-A0A0S4TGG0-F1
#
_entry.id   AF-A0A0S4TGG0-F1
#
_cell.length_a   1.000
_cell.length_b   1.000
_cell.length_c   1.000
_cell.angle_alpha   90.00
_cell.angle_beta   90.00
_cell.angle_gamma   90.00
#
_symmetry.space_group_name_H-M   'P 1'
#
loop_
_entity.id
_entity.type
_entity.pdbx_description
1 polymer ?
#
loop_
_entity_poly.entity_id
_entity_poly.type
_entity_poly.pdbx_seq_one_letter_code
_entity_poly.pdbx_strand_id
1 'polypeptide(L)'
;IGGGIIIGKGIIELCGVPGSGKTLLCKILALNIQIPKSIGGPGLNAIYIDSEGGFSDNRLREISKSTLNYINAKKKTEDITYENLIKNIKYIRIFDLEELINVLTLLPSVSLKQSFELFTIFTRCARIIILV
;
A
#
# COMPACT_ATOMS: atom_id res chain seq x y z
N ILE A 1 6.93 -19.76 4.66
CA ILE A 1 7.31 -18.32 4.57
C ILE A 1 7.40 -17.80 6.01
N GLY A 2 8.57 -17.31 6.44
CA GLY A 2 8.87 -17.12 7.88
C GLY A 2 9.23 -15.71 8.33
N GLY A 3 8.95 -14.67 7.53
CA GLY A 3 9.37 -13.29 7.87
C GLY A 3 8.61 -12.15 7.18
N GLY A 4 7.51 -12.43 6.48
CA GLY A 4 6.76 -11.41 5.73
C GLY A 4 7.50 -10.88 4.50
N ILE A 5 7.23 -9.61 4.16
CA ILE A 5 7.90 -8.85 3.09
C ILE A 5 8.99 -7.99 3.74
N ILE A 6 10.19 -7.97 3.13
CA ILE A 6 11.33 -7.20 3.65
C ILE A 6 11.40 -5.84 2.96
N ILE A 7 11.37 -4.78 3.76
CA ILE A 7 11.46 -3.38 3.34
C ILE A 7 12.94 -2.97 3.15
N GLY A 8 13.19 -2.03 2.25
CA GLY A 8 14.52 -1.53 1.86
C GLY A 8 15.34 -2.50 1.02
N LYS A 9 14.70 -3.49 0.36
CA LYS A 9 15.42 -4.59 -0.33
C LYS A 9 15.00 -4.87 -1.77
N GLY A 10 14.06 -4.10 -2.33
CA GLY A 10 13.94 -3.97 -3.78
C GLY A 10 12.51 -4.10 -4.28
N ILE A 11 12.30 -5.01 -5.24
CA ILE A 11 11.06 -5.09 -6.03
C ILE A 11 10.49 -6.50 -5.97
N ILE A 12 9.19 -6.60 -5.68
CA ILE A 12 8.41 -7.84 -5.69
C ILE A 12 7.40 -7.76 -6.84
N GLU A 13 7.50 -8.70 -7.79
CA GLU A 13 6.50 -8.87 -8.85
C GLU A 13 5.42 -9.87 -8.40
N LEU A 14 4.15 -9.49 -8.51
CA LEU A 14 3.01 -10.37 -8.23
C LEU A 14 2.33 -10.78 -9.56
N CYS A 15 2.61 -12.00 -10.01
CA CYS A 15 2.06 -12.59 -11.23
C CYS A 15 0.78 -13.41 -10.98
N GLY A 16 -0.14 -13.44 -11.95
CA GLY A 16 -1.24 -14.41 -12.03
C GLY A 16 -2.44 -13.91 -12.83
N VAL A 17 -3.45 -14.75 -13.06
CA VAL A 17 -4.67 -14.38 -13.82
C VAL A 17 -5.50 -13.25 -13.16
N PRO A 18 -6.37 -12.55 -13.90
CA PRO A 18 -7.38 -11.65 -13.30
C PRO A 18 -8.17 -12.36 -12.18
N GLY A 19 -8.58 -11.61 -11.14
CA GLY A 19 -9.31 -12.16 -10.00
C GLY A 19 -8.47 -12.94 -8.96
N SER A 20 -7.18 -13.22 -9.21
CA SER A 20 -6.32 -14.09 -8.34
C SER A 20 -5.91 -13.50 -6.97
N GLY A 21 -6.75 -12.69 -6.31
CA GLY A 21 -6.46 -12.04 -5.03
C GLY A 21 -5.41 -10.91 -5.07
N LYS A 22 -4.71 -10.76 -6.20
CA LYS A 22 -3.65 -9.75 -6.46
C LYS A 22 -3.96 -8.34 -5.95
N THR A 23 -5.09 -7.76 -6.34
CA THR A 23 -5.50 -6.40 -5.94
C THR A 23 -5.92 -6.30 -4.47
N LEU A 24 -6.40 -7.40 -3.90
CA LEU A 24 -6.72 -7.49 -2.48
C LEU A 24 -5.44 -7.49 -1.65
N LEU A 25 -4.41 -8.23 -2.07
CA LEU A 25 -3.11 -8.26 -1.39
C LEU A 25 -2.44 -6.87 -1.33
N CYS A 26 -2.42 -6.11 -2.42
CA CYS A 26 -1.86 -4.75 -2.38
C CYS A 26 -2.65 -3.77 -1.50
N LYS A 27 -4.00 -3.85 -1.49
CA LYS A 27 -4.82 -3.05 -0.56
C LYS A 27 -4.55 -3.42 0.90
N ILE A 28 -4.32 -4.71 1.20
CA ILE A 28 -3.90 -5.18 2.52
C ILE A 28 -2.51 -4.66 2.89
N LEU A 29 -1.53 -4.69 1.98
CA LEU A 29 -0.17 -4.22 2.25
C LEU A 29 -0.11 -2.70 2.45
N ALA A 30 -0.84 -1.91 1.67
CA ALA A 30 -0.95 -0.46 1.81
C ALA A 30 -1.54 -0.01 3.17
N LEU A 31 -2.32 -0.87 3.82
CA LEU A 31 -2.82 -0.67 5.18
C LEU A 31 -1.85 -1.23 6.23
N ASN A 32 -1.32 -2.44 6.02
CA ASN A 32 -0.49 -3.13 7.01
C ASN A 32 0.90 -2.50 7.18
N ILE A 33 1.41 -1.75 6.19
CA ILE A 33 2.66 -0.99 6.34
C ILE A 33 2.55 0.11 7.42
N GLN A 34 1.33 0.57 7.72
CA GLN A 34 1.06 1.60 8.73
C GLN A 34 0.94 1.04 10.16
N ILE A 35 0.96 -0.28 10.35
CA ILE A 35 0.90 -0.91 11.68
C ILE A 35 2.06 -0.37 12.53
N PRO A 36 1.83 0.21 13.73
CA PRO A 36 2.87 0.93 14.46
C PRO A 36 4.09 0.08 14.86
N LYS A 37 5.29 0.69 14.83
CA LYS A 37 6.55 0.09 15.33
C LYS A 37 6.44 -0.43 16.76
N SER A 38 5.63 0.22 17.62
CA SER A 38 5.40 -0.22 19.01
C SER A 38 4.63 -1.55 19.17
N ILE A 39 4.10 -2.13 18.07
CA ILE A 39 3.52 -3.48 18.04
C ILE A 39 4.17 -4.37 16.95
N GLY A 40 5.40 -4.05 16.55
CA GLY A 40 6.19 -4.83 15.58
C GLY A 40 5.82 -4.63 14.11
N GLY A 41 5.00 -3.63 13.78
CA GLY A 41 4.73 -3.24 12.39
C GLY A 41 5.71 -2.18 11.85
N PRO A 42 5.63 -1.82 10.56
CA PRO A 42 6.60 -0.90 9.97
C PRO A 42 6.37 0.58 10.34
N GLY A 43 5.13 1.01 10.59
CA GLY A 43 4.79 2.39 10.97
C GLY A 43 5.11 3.43 9.89
N LEU A 44 4.80 3.12 8.62
CA LEU A 44 5.12 3.92 7.43
C LEU A 44 3.85 4.13 6.60
N ASN A 45 3.83 5.16 5.75
CA ASN A 45 2.71 5.43 4.84
C ASN A 45 2.90 4.74 3.46
N ALA A 46 1.82 4.65 2.67
CA ALA A 46 1.81 3.97 1.37
C ALA A 46 1.39 4.90 0.22
N ILE A 47 1.92 4.64 -0.97
CA ILE A 47 1.47 5.29 -2.22
C ILE A 47 0.99 4.20 -3.20
N TYR A 48 -0.20 4.41 -3.75
CA TYR A 48 -0.90 3.46 -4.62
C TYR A 48 -1.12 4.09 -5.99
N ILE A 49 -0.38 3.62 -7.00
CA ILE A 49 -0.53 4.01 -8.41
C ILE A 49 -1.43 2.98 -9.11
N ASP A 50 -2.49 3.45 -9.76
CA ASP A 50 -3.45 2.61 -10.50
C ASP A 50 -3.55 3.04 -11.97
N SER A 51 -3.22 2.12 -12.90
CA SER A 51 -3.39 2.26 -14.35
C SER A 51 -4.65 1.61 -14.93
N GLU A 52 -5.35 0.72 -14.20
CA GLU A 52 -6.56 0.02 -14.69
C GLU A 52 -7.88 0.59 -14.13
N GLY A 53 -7.86 1.15 -12.92
CA GLY A 53 -9.02 1.81 -12.28
C GLY A 53 -9.77 0.91 -11.29
N GLY A 54 -9.16 -0.22 -10.89
CA GLY A 54 -9.71 -1.18 -9.93
C GLY A 54 -9.60 -0.76 -8.45
N PHE A 55 -9.09 0.43 -8.16
CA PHE A 55 -9.15 1.00 -6.82
C PHE A 55 -10.61 1.27 -6.41
N SER A 56 -10.90 1.09 -5.11
CA SER A 56 -12.26 1.20 -4.57
C SER A 56 -12.16 1.51 -3.08
N ASP A 57 -12.63 2.70 -2.69
CA ASP A 57 -12.60 3.15 -1.30
C ASP A 57 -13.43 2.22 -0.40
N ASN A 58 -14.66 1.85 -0.81
CA ASN A 58 -15.50 0.92 -0.07
C ASN A 58 -14.74 -0.38 0.28
N ARG A 59 -14.06 -0.98 -0.71
CA ARG A 59 -13.29 -2.21 -0.46
C ARG A 59 -12.06 -1.97 0.40
N LEU A 60 -11.41 -0.81 0.31
CA LEU A 60 -10.31 -0.44 1.20
C LEU A 60 -10.80 -0.22 2.65
N ARG A 61 -11.96 0.40 2.82
CA ARG A 61 -12.63 0.72 4.09
C ARG A 61 -13.14 -0.52 4.83
N GLU A 62 -13.46 -1.58 4.11
CA GLU A 62 -13.70 -2.91 4.69
C GLU A 62 -12.40 -3.51 5.25
N ILE A 63 -11.30 -3.43 4.50
CA ILE A 63 -10.00 -4.00 4.89
C ILE A 63 -9.37 -3.19 6.05
N SER A 64 -9.49 -1.87 6.05
CA SER A 64 -8.89 -1.01 7.07
C SER A 64 -9.52 -1.19 8.45
N LYS A 65 -10.79 -1.59 8.52
CA LYS A 65 -11.42 -2.07 9.77
C LYS A 65 -10.75 -3.33 10.31
N SER A 66 -10.40 -4.29 9.45
CA SER A 66 -9.66 -5.50 9.86
C SER A 66 -8.24 -5.17 10.34
N THR A 67 -7.53 -4.27 9.66
CA THR A 67 -6.21 -3.78 10.11
C THR A 67 -6.31 -3.04 11.44
N LEU A 68 -7.32 -2.17 11.63
CA LEU A 68 -7.56 -1.47 12.89
C LEU A 68 -7.88 -2.44 14.04
N ASN A 69 -8.71 -3.45 13.79
CA ASN A 69 -9.03 -4.48 14.80
C ASN A 69 -7.77 -5.24 15.24
N TYR A 70 -6.85 -5.55 14.31
CA TYR A 70 -5.55 -6.14 14.65
C TYR A 70 -4.68 -5.21 15.52
N ILE A 71 -4.59 -3.92 15.16
CA ILE A 71 -3.84 -2.92 15.94
C ILE A 71 -4.39 -2.85 17.37
N ASN A 72 -5.71 -2.62 17.51
CA ASN A 72 -6.37 -2.48 18.81
C ASN A 72 -6.31 -3.75 19.68
N ALA A 73 -6.28 -4.94 19.07
CA ALA A 73 -6.08 -6.21 19.79
C ALA A 73 -4.63 -6.42 20.29
N LYS A 74 -3.64 -5.75 19.70
CA LYS A 74 -2.24 -5.77 20.16
C LYS A 74 -1.93 -4.66 21.15
N LYS A 75 -2.51 -3.48 20.96
CA LYS A 75 -2.39 -2.32 21.84
C LYS A 75 -3.59 -1.40 21.56
N LYS A 76 -4.41 -1.11 22.58
CA LYS A 76 -5.42 -0.07 22.46
C LYS A 76 -4.71 1.28 22.21
N THR A 77 -4.95 1.87 21.04
CA THR A 77 -4.46 3.19 20.65
C THR A 77 -5.65 3.99 20.15
N GLU A 78 -6.15 4.91 20.96
CA GLU A 78 -7.36 5.68 20.65
C GLU A 78 -7.13 6.68 19.49
N ASP A 79 -5.87 7.01 19.20
CA ASP A 79 -5.43 7.93 18.14
C ASP A 79 -5.57 7.38 16.71
N ILE A 80 -5.80 6.08 16.52
CA ILE A 80 -5.79 5.43 15.20
C ILE A 80 -7.21 5.05 14.79
N THR A 81 -7.78 5.79 13.84
CA THR A 81 -9.05 5.43 13.18
C THR A 81 -8.82 4.73 11.84
N TYR A 82 -9.85 4.06 11.30
CA TYR A 82 -9.74 3.44 9.98
C TYR A 82 -9.78 4.50 8.86
N GLU A 83 -10.33 5.69 9.12
CA GLU A 83 -10.21 6.89 8.29
C GLU A 83 -8.78 7.42 8.24
N ASN A 84 -8.03 7.43 9.35
CA ASN A 84 -6.61 7.76 9.33
C ASN A 84 -5.83 6.78 8.44
N LEU A 85 -6.10 5.47 8.59
CA LEU A 85 -5.45 4.43 7.78
C LEU A 85 -5.73 4.58 6.27
N ILE A 86 -6.92 5.04 5.88
CA ILE A 86 -7.25 5.35 4.48
C ILE A 86 -6.53 6.64 4.03
N LYS A 87 -6.60 7.71 4.82
CA LYS A 87 -6.03 9.03 4.50
C LYS A 87 -4.50 8.99 4.28
N ASN A 88 -3.82 8.09 4.95
CA ASN A 88 -2.38 7.85 4.83
C ASN A 88 -1.97 7.05 3.59
N ILE A 89 -2.93 6.60 2.77
CA ILE A 89 -2.67 5.96 1.46
C ILE A 89 -2.87 7.02 0.37
N LYS A 90 -1.76 7.49 -0.20
CA LYS A 90 -1.81 8.43 -1.33
C LYS A 90 -2.17 7.67 -2.60
N TYR A 91 -3.43 7.71 -3.00
CA TYR A 91 -3.88 7.21 -4.30
C TYR A 91 -3.44 8.16 -5.43
N ILE A 92 -2.94 7.59 -6.52
CA ILE A 92 -2.58 8.29 -7.75
C ILE A 92 -3.16 7.51 -8.92
N ARG A 93 -4.03 8.16 -9.71
CA ARG A 93 -4.48 7.63 -10.99
C ARG A 93 -3.45 7.97 -12.07
N ILE A 94 -3.17 7.02 -12.95
CA ILE A 94 -2.45 7.26 -14.21
C ILE A 94 -3.20 6.62 -15.38
N PHE A 95 -2.93 7.10 -16.60
CA PHE A 95 -3.53 6.67 -17.85
C PHE A 95 -2.49 6.22 -18.89
N ASP A 96 -1.25 6.69 -18.80
CA ASP A 96 -0.16 6.33 -19.73
C ASP A 96 1.22 6.17 -19.05
N LEU A 97 2.26 6.00 -19.87
CA LEU A 97 3.65 5.81 -19.45
C LEU A 97 4.36 7.12 -19.08
N GLU A 98 3.97 8.26 -19.67
CA GLU A 98 4.56 9.56 -19.37
C GLU A 98 4.13 10.02 -17.98
N GLU A 99 2.84 9.87 -17.64
CA GLU A 99 2.33 10.08 -16.29
C GLU A 99 3.03 9.16 -15.27
N LEU A 100 3.27 7.89 -15.62
CA LEU A 100 4.02 6.97 -14.75
C LEU A 100 5.46 7.44 -14.51
N ILE A 101 6.18 7.89 -15.56
CA ILE A 101 7.55 8.39 -15.45
C ILE A 101 7.59 9.71 -14.64
N ASN A 102 6.63 10.61 -14.87
CA ASN A 102 6.49 11.87 -14.13
C ASN A 102 6.18 11.62 -12.65
N VAL A 103 5.37 10.61 -12.33
CA VAL A 103 5.17 10.19 -10.93
C VAL A 103 6.47 9.61 -10.38
N LEU A 104 7.08 8.60 -11.04
CA LEU A 104 8.29 7.90 -10.59
C LEU A 104 9.48 8.84 -10.31
N THR A 105 9.71 9.83 -11.16
CA THR A 105 10.80 10.81 -11.01
C THR A 105 10.61 11.76 -9.83
N LEU A 106 9.36 12.04 -9.43
CA LEU A 106 9.04 12.88 -8.27
C LEU A 106 9.11 12.12 -6.93
N LEU A 107 9.13 10.79 -6.93
CA LEU A 107 9.03 9.99 -5.70
C LEU A 107 10.14 10.19 -4.68
N PRO A 108 11.44 10.27 -5.06
CA PRO A 108 12.52 10.53 -4.09
C PRO A 108 12.28 11.85 -3.35
N SER A 109 11.85 12.89 -4.07
CA SER A 109 11.53 14.21 -3.52
C SER A 109 10.31 14.24 -2.60
N VAL A 110 9.43 13.24 -2.68
CA VAL A 110 8.26 13.06 -1.78
C VAL A 110 8.63 12.21 -0.56
N SER A 111 9.29 11.06 -0.78
CA SER A 111 9.72 10.14 0.29
C SER A 111 10.71 10.78 1.26
N LEU A 112 11.63 11.64 0.77
CA LEU A 112 12.54 12.41 1.62
C LEU A 112 11.85 13.47 2.50
N LYS A 113 10.58 13.84 2.21
CA LYS A 113 9.82 14.87 2.95
C LYS A 113 8.71 14.30 3.83
N GLN A 114 8.29 13.07 3.57
CA GLN A 114 7.12 12.44 4.18
C GLN A 114 7.38 10.92 4.21
N SER A 115 7.21 10.26 5.36
CA SER A 115 7.62 8.86 5.61
C SER A 115 6.82 7.80 4.83
N PHE A 116 6.94 7.82 3.51
CA PHE A 116 6.40 6.87 2.56
C PHE A 116 7.54 5.98 2.04
N GLU A 117 7.42 4.68 2.27
CA GLU A 117 8.40 3.67 1.80
C GLU A 117 7.73 2.59 0.91
N LEU A 118 6.43 2.30 1.08
CA LEU A 118 5.74 1.31 0.26
C LEU A 118 5.15 1.91 -1.02
N PHE A 119 5.61 1.42 -2.17
CA PHE A 119 5.10 1.79 -3.49
C PHE A 119 4.38 0.63 -4.18
N THR A 120 3.13 0.86 -4.58
CA THR A 120 2.30 -0.10 -5.35
C THR A 120 2.01 0.44 -6.75
N ILE A 121 2.25 -0.36 -7.80
CA ILE A 121 1.95 -0.04 -9.21
C ILE A 121 1.20 -1.20 -9.85
N PHE A 122 0.05 -0.94 -10.52
CA PHE A 122 -0.87 -2.00 -10.94
C PHE A 122 -1.31 -2.06 -12.42
N THR A 123 -0.57 -2.92 -13.15
CA THR A 123 -0.87 -3.61 -14.43
C THR A 123 -1.25 -2.83 -15.70
N ARG A 124 -0.82 -3.40 -16.84
CA ARG A 124 -1.76 -3.96 -17.81
C ARG A 124 -1.73 -5.48 -17.68
N CYS A 125 -2.88 -6.12 -17.40
CA CYS A 125 -3.10 -7.56 -17.31
C CYS A 125 -1.99 -8.42 -16.64
N ALA A 126 -2.26 -8.92 -15.43
CA ALA A 126 -1.60 -10.04 -14.73
C ALA A 126 -0.35 -9.80 -13.85
N ARG A 127 0.38 -8.67 -13.96
CA ARG A 127 1.62 -8.36 -13.22
C ARG A 127 1.59 -7.08 -12.37
N ILE A 128 1.55 -7.19 -11.04
CA ILE A 128 1.76 -6.04 -10.13
C ILE A 128 3.25 -5.90 -9.81
N ILE A 129 3.69 -4.65 -9.61
CA ILE A 129 5.01 -4.31 -9.09
C ILE A 129 4.83 -3.64 -7.73
N ILE A 130 5.47 -4.18 -6.70
CA ILE A 130 5.58 -3.58 -5.37
C ILE A 130 7.05 -3.23 -5.13
N LEU A 131 7.35 -1.97 -4.84
CA LEU A 131 8.66 -1.56 -4.33
C LEU A 131 8.61 -1.50 -2.80
N VAL A 132 9.60 -2.15 -2.17
CA VAL A 132 9.70 -2.42 -0.71
C VAL A 132 11.08 -2.11 -0.17
#